data_AF-A0A2K9F1X9-F1
#
_entry.id   AF-A0A2K9F1X9-F1
#
_cell.length_a   1.000
_cell.length_b   1.000
_cell.length_c   1.000
_cell.angle_alpha   90.00
_cell.angle_beta   90.00
_cell.angle_gamma   90.00
#
_symmetry.space_group_name_H-M   'P 1'
#
loop_
_entity.id
_entity.type
_entity.pdbx_description
1 polymer ?
#
loop_
_entity_poly.entity_id
_entity_poly.type
_entity_poly.pdbx_seq_one_letter_code
_entity_poly.pdbx_strand_id
1 'polypeptide(L)'
;MKKNEPPKDLLDWLGISEAPNWGVSRPLGGLIAMLIGLLVILALSAAVVMLVQVAGGAAASLGAGALIVAVLSAPFLIWGTWIKHRALGFQKEGHLTDRLAKAVEQLGAEKTVKKIVDGTTQETSEPNLEVRIGGLLSLERIAQDSSAYDQGRDHVRVMEIICAYIRNNAPASMAQDFPEGDLEPLDDEADAEQIKAHIDLIGNRRTERRKWLAGLKKPTEDIALALLILERRSDRQRRSEAAHGQDGVTAAQWVFAEACPTLPEPPKDQPHPPGAIKDFEERLADWKRKLADYRGYRPDLRGTCLQRADLAGLHLGGVRLESARLEGAELWGARLEGAELWGARLEGASLGRARLEGAELWGARLEGASLGRARLEGAELGRARLEGAELWGARLEGAKLWGARLEGAELGRARLEGAELWEARLEGAELWEARLEGAELWEARLGRTILTAAKCNGAALRMVDLSSTVDLTGDQVKSAFGDASVTLPEHLRPPPDHWPDWVMDREDFDNEWAEFRDNPDSYTPPPRPAESASD
;
A
#
# COMPACT_ATOMS: atom_id res chain seq x y z
N MET A 1 -53.55 -5.21 -9.25
CA MET A 1 -54.64 -5.87 -10.03
C MET A 1 -54.42 -5.60 -11.51
N LYS A 2 -53.76 -6.50 -12.25
CA LYS A 2 -53.74 -6.46 -13.72
C LYS A 2 -54.96 -7.25 -14.23
N LYS A 3 -55.68 -6.70 -15.20
CA LYS A 3 -56.90 -7.27 -15.79
C LYS A 3 -56.62 -8.67 -16.35
N ASN A 4 -57.52 -9.62 -16.05
CA ASN A 4 -57.58 -10.93 -16.68
C ASN A 4 -58.00 -10.78 -18.15
N GLU A 5 -57.06 -10.61 -19.06
CA GLU A 5 -57.27 -10.88 -20.48
C GLU A 5 -57.03 -12.37 -20.75
N PRO A 6 -57.84 -13.03 -21.60
CA PRO A 6 -57.61 -14.42 -21.97
C PRO A 6 -56.28 -14.53 -22.75
N PRO A 7 -55.48 -15.58 -22.49
CA PRO A 7 -54.17 -15.74 -23.12
C PRO A 7 -54.31 -15.89 -24.64
N LYS A 8 -53.43 -15.20 -25.38
CA LYS A 8 -53.53 -15.08 -26.84
C LYS A 8 -53.01 -16.31 -27.59
N ASP A 9 -52.14 -17.09 -26.97
CA ASP A 9 -51.67 -18.38 -27.49
C ASP A 9 -51.29 -19.35 -26.36
N LEU A 10 -50.81 -20.54 -26.72
CA LEU A 10 -50.40 -21.59 -25.79
C LEU A 10 -49.19 -21.17 -24.92
N LEU A 11 -48.29 -20.34 -25.44
CA LEU A 11 -47.10 -19.85 -24.73
C LEU A 11 -47.48 -18.78 -23.70
N ASP A 12 -48.44 -17.92 -24.04
CA ASP A 12 -49.05 -16.92 -23.17
C ASP A 12 -49.89 -17.61 -22.07
N TRP A 13 -50.59 -18.71 -22.40
CA TRP A 13 -51.28 -19.57 -21.43
C TRP A 13 -50.30 -20.29 -20.48
N LEU A 14 -49.10 -20.64 -20.97
CA LEU A 14 -48.01 -21.22 -20.17
C LEU A 14 -47.16 -20.17 -19.41
N GLY A 15 -47.47 -18.87 -19.54
CA GLY A 15 -46.77 -17.79 -18.83
C GLY A 15 -45.40 -17.41 -19.41
N ILE A 16 -45.13 -17.74 -20.67
CA ILE A 16 -43.89 -17.41 -21.40
C ILE A 16 -44.13 -16.14 -22.20
N SER A 17 -43.97 -14.97 -21.57
CA SER A 17 -44.26 -13.67 -22.21
C SER A 17 -43.22 -13.22 -23.23
N GLU A 18 -42.05 -13.85 -23.25
CA GLU A 18 -41.01 -13.64 -24.27
C GLU A 18 -40.39 -14.99 -24.64
N ALA A 19 -40.74 -15.51 -25.80
CA ALA A 19 -40.07 -16.70 -26.33
C ALA A 19 -38.57 -16.38 -26.52
N PRO A 20 -37.65 -17.26 -26.10
CA PRO A 20 -36.23 -16.99 -26.28
C PRO A 20 -35.91 -16.79 -27.76
N ASN A 21 -35.23 -15.70 -28.10
CA ASN A 21 -34.86 -15.41 -29.48
C ASN A 21 -33.65 -16.25 -29.89
N TRP A 22 -33.91 -17.50 -30.31
CA TRP A 22 -32.89 -18.48 -30.69
C TRP A 22 -32.12 -18.12 -31.98
N GLY A 23 -32.51 -17.04 -32.67
CA GLY A 23 -31.78 -16.51 -33.84
C GLY A 23 -30.44 -15.85 -33.49
N VAL A 24 -30.20 -15.52 -32.22
CA VAL A 24 -29.01 -14.77 -31.77
C VAL A 24 -27.82 -15.70 -31.43
N SER A 25 -28.05 -16.95 -31.03
CA SER A 25 -27.01 -17.91 -30.65
C SER A 25 -26.87 -19.05 -31.68
N ARG A 26 -26.22 -18.75 -32.82
CA ARG A 26 -26.08 -19.68 -33.96
C ARG A 26 -25.61 -21.12 -33.62
N PRO A 27 -24.66 -21.37 -32.70
CA PRO A 27 -24.30 -22.76 -32.37
C PRO A 27 -25.27 -23.41 -31.38
N LEU A 28 -25.84 -22.65 -30.43
CA LEU A 28 -26.69 -23.18 -29.37
C LEU A 28 -28.10 -23.51 -29.89
N GLY A 29 -28.67 -22.63 -30.73
CA GLY A 29 -29.98 -22.83 -31.34
C GLY A 29 -30.03 -24.06 -32.25
N GLY A 30 -28.97 -24.30 -33.03
CA GLY A 30 -28.84 -25.49 -33.88
C GLY A 30 -28.74 -26.79 -33.07
N LEU A 31 -27.96 -26.78 -31.98
CA LEU A 31 -27.76 -27.95 -31.12
C LEU A 31 -29.03 -28.29 -30.32
N ILE A 32 -29.76 -27.28 -29.84
CA ILE A 32 -31.05 -27.45 -29.17
C ILE A 32 -32.12 -27.94 -30.14
N ALA A 33 -32.20 -27.38 -31.36
CA ALA A 33 -33.13 -27.84 -32.39
C ALA A 33 -32.85 -29.29 -32.81
N MET A 34 -31.57 -29.67 -32.92
CA MET A 34 -31.16 -31.04 -33.18
C MET A 34 -31.55 -31.99 -32.04
N LEU A 35 -31.35 -31.59 -30.77
CA LEU A 35 -31.75 -32.39 -29.61
C LEU A 35 -33.27 -32.57 -29.52
N ILE A 36 -34.04 -31.51 -29.76
CA ILE A 36 -35.52 -31.57 -29.81
C ILE A 36 -35.95 -32.47 -30.98
N GLY A 37 -35.34 -32.33 -32.15
CA GLY A 37 -35.59 -33.19 -33.30
C GLY A 37 -35.30 -34.66 -33.00
N LEU A 38 -34.18 -34.95 -32.34
CA LEU A 38 -33.80 -36.31 -31.92
C LEU A 38 -34.81 -36.90 -30.92
N LEU A 39 -35.26 -36.10 -29.95
CA LEU A 39 -36.27 -36.49 -28.96
C LEU A 39 -37.62 -36.78 -29.63
N VAL A 40 -38.03 -35.97 -30.59
CA VAL A 40 -39.26 -36.19 -31.37
C VAL A 40 -39.14 -37.45 -32.22
N ILE A 41 -38.00 -37.69 -32.87
CA ILE A 41 -37.75 -38.92 -33.65
C ILE A 41 -37.77 -40.16 -32.75
N LEU A 42 -37.17 -40.09 -31.55
CA LEU A 42 -37.21 -41.16 -30.55
C LEU A 42 -38.64 -41.42 -30.03
N ALA A 43 -39.42 -40.37 -29.80
CA ALA A 43 -40.81 -40.51 -29.38
C ALA A 43 -41.69 -41.10 -30.50
N LEU A 44 -41.49 -40.67 -31.74
CA LEU A 44 -42.20 -41.20 -32.91
C LEU A 44 -41.81 -42.65 -33.19
N SER A 45 -40.53 -43.00 -33.12
CA SER A 45 -40.08 -44.38 -33.31
C SER A 45 -40.61 -45.31 -32.21
N ALA A 46 -40.62 -44.86 -30.96
CA ALA A 46 -41.25 -45.59 -29.86
C ALA A 46 -42.78 -45.75 -30.05
N ALA A 47 -43.46 -44.72 -30.56
CA ALA A 47 -44.90 -44.78 -30.87
C ALA A 47 -45.20 -45.76 -32.01
N VAL A 48 -44.36 -45.80 -33.05
CA VAL A 48 -44.49 -46.75 -34.17
C VAL A 48 -44.26 -48.18 -33.69
N VAL A 49 -43.25 -48.42 -32.85
CA VAL A 49 -43.02 -49.74 -32.24
C VAL A 49 -44.22 -50.19 -31.40
N MET A 50 -44.83 -49.27 -30.64
CA MET A 50 -46.07 -49.55 -29.90
C MET A 50 -47.24 -49.91 -30.82
N LEU A 51 -47.45 -49.15 -31.90
CA LEU A 51 -48.50 -49.42 -32.88
C LEU A 51 -48.33 -50.79 -33.55
N VAL A 52 -47.10 -51.17 -33.88
CA VAL A 52 -46.78 -52.49 -34.44
C VAL A 52 -47.02 -53.62 -33.43
N GLN A 53 -46.67 -53.42 -32.16
CA GLN A 53 -46.93 -54.41 -31.10
C GLN A 53 -48.43 -54.60 -30.81
N VAL A 54 -49.20 -53.51 -30.82
CA VAL A 54 -50.67 -53.54 -30.65
C VAL A 54 -51.37 -54.17 -31.85
N ALA A 55 -50.91 -53.91 -33.08
CA ALA A 55 -51.45 -54.53 -34.29
C ALA A 55 -51.11 -56.03 -34.41
N GLY A 56 -50.00 -56.48 -33.80
CA GLY A 56 -49.57 -57.88 -33.76
C GLY A 56 -50.21 -58.74 -32.65
N GLY A 57 -51.15 -58.20 -31.88
CA GLY A 57 -51.86 -58.94 -30.82
C GLY A 57 -51.07 -59.11 -29.51
N ALA A 58 -49.94 -58.43 -29.34
CA ALA A 58 -49.21 -58.41 -28.07
C ALA A 58 -49.78 -57.33 -27.15
N ALA A 59 -50.06 -57.67 -25.89
CA ALA A 59 -50.50 -56.70 -24.89
C ALA A 59 -49.42 -55.61 -24.72
N ALA A 60 -49.78 -54.36 -25.00
CA ALA A 60 -48.89 -53.22 -24.81
C ALA A 60 -48.42 -53.20 -23.35
N SER A 61 -47.11 -53.38 -23.12
CA SER A 61 -46.58 -53.32 -21.77
C SER A 61 -46.67 -51.88 -21.28
N LEU A 62 -47.24 -51.69 -20.08
CA LEU A 62 -47.35 -50.38 -19.40
C LEU A 62 -46.02 -49.60 -19.37
N GLY A 63 -44.89 -50.31 -19.47
CA GLY A 63 -43.54 -49.74 -19.50
C GLY A 63 -43.22 -48.89 -20.74
N ALA A 64 -43.74 -49.21 -21.93
CA ALA A 64 -43.39 -48.46 -23.15
C ALA A 64 -44.04 -47.07 -23.20
N GLY A 65 -45.27 -46.93 -22.69
CA GLY A 65 -45.98 -45.64 -22.62
C GLY A 65 -45.37 -44.73 -21.56
N ALA A 66 -44.96 -45.31 -20.43
CA ALA A 66 -44.22 -44.60 -19.39
C ALA A 66 -42.86 -44.07 -19.89
N LEU A 67 -42.18 -44.80 -20.78
CA LEU A 67 -40.88 -44.41 -21.32
C LEU A 67 -40.97 -43.19 -22.25
N ILE A 68 -42.02 -43.11 -23.08
CA ILE A 68 -42.28 -41.95 -23.95
C ILE A 68 -42.58 -40.71 -23.10
N VAL A 69 -43.42 -40.85 -22.07
CA VAL A 69 -43.72 -39.75 -21.14
C VAL A 69 -42.46 -39.30 -20.39
N ALA A 70 -41.61 -40.23 -19.95
CA ALA A 70 -40.36 -39.91 -19.27
C ALA A 70 -39.38 -39.16 -20.19
N VAL A 71 -39.22 -39.60 -21.45
CA VAL A 71 -38.31 -38.97 -22.42
C VAL A 71 -38.79 -37.58 -22.83
N LEU A 72 -40.10 -37.39 -23.00
CA LEU A 72 -40.66 -36.08 -23.35
C LEU A 72 -40.70 -35.11 -22.17
N SER A 73 -40.81 -35.59 -20.92
CA SER A 73 -40.86 -34.74 -19.72
C SER A 73 -39.49 -34.39 -19.14
N ALA A 74 -38.45 -35.20 -19.39
CA ALA A 74 -37.10 -34.99 -18.87
C ALA A 74 -36.49 -33.61 -19.24
N PRO A 75 -36.60 -33.09 -20.48
CA PRO A 75 -36.10 -31.76 -20.83
C PRO A 75 -36.80 -30.63 -20.06
N PHE A 76 -38.10 -30.75 -19.82
CA PHE A 76 -38.88 -29.77 -19.04
C PHE A 76 -38.55 -29.83 -17.56
N LEU A 77 -38.25 -31.01 -17.02
CA LEU A 77 -37.77 -31.15 -15.64
C LEU A 77 -36.37 -30.53 -15.49
N ILE A 78 -35.45 -30.78 -16.42
CA ILE A 78 -34.10 -30.19 -16.44
C ILE A 78 -34.16 -28.66 -16.62
N TRP A 79 -35.01 -28.17 -17.52
CA TRP A 79 -35.18 -26.74 -17.72
C TRP A 79 -35.88 -26.10 -16.52
N GLY A 80 -36.89 -26.76 -15.94
CA GLY A 80 -37.58 -26.31 -14.74
C GLY A 80 -36.65 -26.25 -13.52
N THR A 81 -35.75 -27.23 -13.34
CA THR A 81 -34.72 -27.17 -12.29
C THR A 81 -33.69 -26.09 -12.56
N TRP A 82 -33.30 -25.86 -13.83
CA TRP A 82 -32.39 -24.77 -14.21
C TRP A 82 -33.00 -23.38 -13.99
N ILE A 83 -34.27 -23.16 -14.38
CA ILE A 83 -35.01 -21.92 -14.10
C ILE A 83 -35.14 -21.72 -12.59
N LYS A 84 -35.50 -22.77 -11.82
CA LYS A 84 -35.57 -22.67 -10.36
C LYS A 84 -34.22 -22.32 -9.75
N HIS A 85 -33.12 -22.91 -10.23
CA HIS A 85 -31.78 -22.55 -9.80
C HIS A 85 -31.43 -21.10 -10.12
N ARG A 86 -31.78 -20.60 -11.31
CA ARG A 86 -31.54 -19.22 -11.73
C ARG A 86 -32.41 -18.22 -10.96
N ALA A 87 -33.69 -18.54 -10.76
CA ALA A 87 -34.62 -17.75 -9.95
C ALA A 87 -34.20 -17.67 -8.47
N LEU A 88 -33.69 -18.77 -7.91
CA LEU A 88 -33.10 -18.78 -6.57
C LEU A 88 -31.84 -17.91 -6.48
N GLY A 89 -31.03 -17.85 -7.54
CA GLY A 89 -29.91 -16.91 -7.66
C GLY A 89 -30.37 -15.46 -7.55
N PHE A 90 -31.37 -15.06 -8.37
CA PHE A 90 -31.91 -13.70 -8.36
C PHE A 90 -32.56 -13.29 -7.02
N GLN A 91 -33.25 -14.20 -6.34
CA GLN A 91 -33.80 -13.89 -5.01
C GLN A 91 -32.73 -13.69 -3.95
N LYS A 92 -31.64 -14.48 -3.97
CA LYS A 92 -30.49 -14.28 -3.08
C LYS A 92 -29.80 -12.94 -3.34
N GLU A 93 -29.61 -12.58 -4.61
CA GLU A 93 -29.01 -11.32 -5.04
C GLU A 93 -29.84 -10.10 -4.62
N GLY A 94 -31.17 -10.18 -4.73
CA GLY A 94 -32.08 -9.13 -4.26
C GLY A 94 -31.97 -8.88 -2.75
N HIS A 95 -31.91 -9.95 -1.94
CA HIS A 95 -31.80 -9.82 -0.48
C HIS A 95 -30.43 -9.28 -0.04
N LEU A 96 -29.33 -9.64 -0.73
CA LEU A 96 -28.01 -9.07 -0.46
C LEU A 96 -27.95 -7.58 -0.82
N THR A 97 -28.52 -7.19 -1.96
CA THR A 97 -28.59 -5.79 -2.38
C THR A 97 -29.39 -4.94 -1.39
N ASP A 98 -30.51 -5.46 -0.87
CA ASP A 98 -31.32 -4.81 0.16
C ASP A 98 -30.55 -4.64 1.49
N ARG A 99 -29.85 -5.69 1.93
CA ARG A 99 -28.98 -5.63 3.13
C ARG A 99 -27.88 -4.59 2.98
N LEU A 100 -27.23 -4.52 1.82
CA LEU A 100 -26.22 -3.50 1.51
C LEU A 100 -26.82 -2.09 1.54
N ALA A 101 -27.96 -1.88 0.86
CA ALA A 101 -28.63 -0.59 0.82
C ALA A 101 -29.02 -0.10 2.22
N LYS A 102 -29.60 -0.97 3.04
CA LYS A 102 -29.97 -0.67 4.43
C LYS A 102 -28.77 -0.35 5.31
N ALA A 103 -27.66 -1.08 5.15
CA ALA A 103 -26.44 -0.79 5.90
C ALA A 103 -25.84 0.58 5.50
N VAL A 104 -25.87 0.92 4.21
CA VAL A 104 -25.44 2.24 3.72
C VAL A 104 -26.35 3.36 4.23
N GLU A 105 -27.67 3.14 4.27
CA GLU A 105 -28.62 4.10 4.86
C GLU A 105 -28.28 4.38 6.34
N GLN A 106 -27.94 3.34 7.11
CA GLN A 106 -27.52 3.48 8.50
C GLN A 106 -26.23 4.31 8.68
N LEU A 107 -25.32 4.28 7.70
CA LEU A 107 -24.11 5.13 7.74
C LEU A 107 -24.44 6.63 7.66
N GLY A 108 -25.56 6.99 7.04
CA GLY A 108 -26.05 8.37 6.95
C GLY A 108 -26.85 8.84 8.17
N ALA A 109 -27.01 8.00 9.19
CA ALA A 109 -27.89 8.32 10.31
C ALA A 109 -27.38 9.50 11.15
N GLU A 110 -28.29 10.45 11.41
CA GLU A 110 -28.08 11.60 12.30
C GLU A 110 -29.14 11.61 13.40
N LYS A 111 -28.82 12.25 14.52
CA LYS A 111 -29.72 12.47 15.66
C LYS A 111 -29.80 13.95 15.97
N THR A 112 -30.99 14.41 16.33
CA THR A 112 -31.19 15.80 16.77
C THR A 112 -30.89 15.90 18.26
N VAL A 113 -29.89 16.71 18.61
CA VAL A 113 -29.51 16.96 20.02
C VAL A 113 -29.88 18.40 20.37
N LYS A 114 -30.53 18.59 21.51
CA LYS A 114 -30.86 19.90 22.07
C LYS A 114 -29.69 20.36 22.94
N LYS A 115 -28.94 21.38 22.50
CA LYS A 115 -27.89 22.02 23.30
C LYS A 115 -28.37 23.38 23.77
N ILE A 116 -28.13 23.69 25.04
CA ILE A 116 -28.38 25.02 25.58
C ILE A 116 -27.11 25.84 25.34
N VAL A 117 -27.20 26.84 24.47
CA VAL A 117 -26.12 27.80 24.19
C VAL A 117 -26.68 29.18 24.56
N ASP A 118 -25.99 29.89 25.46
CA ASP A 118 -26.38 31.21 25.97
C ASP A 118 -27.82 31.29 26.51
N GLY A 119 -28.27 30.25 27.23
CA GLY A 119 -29.62 30.20 27.80
C GLY A 119 -30.74 29.88 26.81
N THR A 120 -30.40 29.65 25.54
CA THR A 120 -31.37 29.31 24.47
C THR A 120 -31.16 27.87 24.02
N THR A 121 -32.26 27.10 23.93
CA THR A 121 -32.21 25.73 23.37
C THR A 121 -32.03 25.80 21.86
N GLN A 122 -30.89 25.32 21.37
CA GLN A 122 -30.60 25.15 19.94
C GLN A 122 -30.63 23.66 19.60
N GLU A 123 -31.32 23.33 18.51
CA GLU A 123 -31.33 21.98 17.95
C GLU A 123 -30.17 21.84 16.96
N THR A 124 -29.24 20.94 17.24
CA THR A 124 -28.11 20.64 16.36
C THR A 124 -28.20 19.20 15.87
N SER A 125 -28.01 18.97 14.57
CA SER A 125 -27.87 17.62 14.01
C SER A 125 -26.47 17.09 14.31
N GLU A 126 -26.38 15.90 14.89
CA GLU A 126 -25.12 15.21 15.17
C GLU A 126 -25.15 13.79 14.60
N PRO A 127 -24.01 13.20 14.24
CA PRO A 127 -23.92 11.79 13.87
C PRO A 127 -24.57 10.86 14.91
N ASN A 128 -25.46 9.96 14.46
CA ASN A 128 -26.00 8.91 15.32
C ASN A 128 -25.05 7.71 15.36
N LEU A 129 -24.00 7.82 16.18
CA LEU A 129 -22.89 6.86 16.23
C LEU A 129 -23.35 5.40 16.41
N GLU A 130 -24.36 5.14 17.25
CA GLU A 130 -24.89 3.78 17.47
C GLU A 130 -25.41 3.15 16.19
N VAL A 131 -26.19 3.92 15.41
CA VAL A 131 -26.77 3.45 14.14
C VAL A 131 -25.68 3.28 13.08
N ARG A 132 -24.74 4.24 13.00
CA ARG A 132 -23.62 4.17 12.05
C ARG A 132 -22.71 2.97 12.33
N ILE A 133 -22.40 2.70 13.60
CA ILE A 133 -21.66 1.51 14.05
C ILE A 133 -22.41 0.23 13.66
N GLY A 134 -23.73 0.17 13.87
CA GLY A 134 -24.56 -0.96 13.43
C GLY A 134 -24.50 -1.20 11.91
N GLY A 135 -24.47 -0.12 11.12
CA GLY A 135 -24.28 -0.16 9.67
C GLY A 135 -22.91 -0.72 9.27
N LEU A 136 -21.84 -0.24 9.90
CA LEU A 136 -20.47 -0.72 9.67
C LEU A 136 -20.30 -2.21 10.00
N LEU A 137 -20.83 -2.67 11.14
CA LEU A 137 -20.80 -4.09 11.50
C LEU A 137 -21.62 -4.96 10.54
N SER A 138 -22.74 -4.43 10.04
CA SER A 138 -23.56 -5.11 9.03
C SER A 138 -22.80 -5.25 7.70
N LEU A 139 -22.07 -4.21 7.30
CA LEU A 139 -21.18 -4.23 6.13
C LEU A 139 -20.04 -5.24 6.32
N GLU A 140 -19.34 -5.23 7.46
CA GLU A 140 -18.31 -6.23 7.77
C GLU A 140 -18.85 -7.66 7.64
N ARG A 141 -20.04 -7.92 8.18
CA ARG A 141 -20.68 -9.24 8.07
C ARG A 141 -20.97 -9.62 6.61
N ILE A 142 -21.44 -8.68 5.79
CA ILE A 142 -21.69 -8.90 4.35
C ILE A 142 -20.38 -9.21 3.61
N ALA A 143 -19.30 -8.48 3.89
CA ALA A 143 -17.99 -8.74 3.28
C ALA A 143 -17.44 -10.14 3.63
N GLN A 144 -17.60 -10.55 4.89
CA GLN A 144 -17.24 -11.89 5.36
C GLN A 144 -18.08 -12.98 4.67
N ASP A 145 -19.41 -12.81 4.62
CA ASP A 145 -20.31 -13.75 3.94
C ASP A 145 -19.98 -13.87 2.44
N SER A 146 -19.72 -12.76 1.77
CA SER A 146 -19.38 -12.74 0.35
C SER A 146 -18.12 -13.56 0.06
N SER A 147 -17.11 -13.46 0.92
CA SER A 147 -15.88 -14.27 0.78
C SER A 147 -16.08 -15.73 1.17
N ALA A 148 -17.04 -16.04 2.04
CA ALA A 148 -17.34 -17.40 2.44
C ALA A 148 -18.15 -18.18 1.39
N TYR A 149 -19.12 -17.53 0.74
CA TYR A 149 -20.13 -18.20 -0.07
C TYR A 149 -20.14 -17.78 -1.55
N ASP A 150 -19.67 -16.58 -1.88
CA ASP A 150 -19.85 -15.96 -3.21
C ASP A 150 -18.53 -15.54 -3.86
N GLN A 151 -17.43 -16.23 -3.53
CA GLN A 151 -16.09 -16.00 -4.09
C GLN A 151 -15.59 -14.54 -3.93
N GLY A 152 -16.07 -13.82 -2.92
CA GLY A 152 -15.67 -12.44 -2.64
C GLY A 152 -16.27 -11.39 -3.58
N ARG A 153 -17.32 -11.74 -4.34
CA ARG A 153 -17.99 -10.85 -5.32
C ARG A 153 -18.25 -9.43 -4.81
N ASP A 154 -18.78 -9.31 -3.59
CA ASP A 154 -19.20 -8.05 -2.98
C ASP A 154 -18.22 -7.52 -1.94
N HIS A 155 -17.20 -8.32 -1.57
CA HIS A 155 -16.21 -7.94 -0.56
C HIS A 155 -15.53 -6.61 -0.91
N VAL A 156 -15.01 -6.49 -2.13
CA VAL A 156 -14.33 -5.26 -2.57
C VAL A 156 -15.27 -4.06 -2.54
N ARG A 157 -16.51 -4.23 -3.02
CA ARG A 157 -17.53 -3.18 -2.99
C ARG A 157 -17.83 -2.70 -1.56
N VAL A 158 -17.86 -3.61 -0.59
CA VAL A 158 -18.01 -3.22 0.82
C VAL A 158 -16.79 -2.44 1.31
N MET A 159 -15.58 -2.86 0.97
CA MET A 159 -14.37 -2.13 1.35
C MET A 159 -14.34 -0.72 0.74
N GLU A 160 -14.79 -0.56 -0.51
CA GLU A 160 -14.94 0.75 -1.15
C GLU A 160 -15.94 1.65 -0.41
N ILE A 161 -17.09 1.09 0.00
CA ILE A 161 -18.10 1.83 0.79
C ILE A 161 -17.50 2.30 2.13
N ILE A 162 -16.77 1.43 2.83
CA ILE A 162 -16.13 1.77 4.12
C ILE A 162 -15.05 2.84 3.93
N CYS A 163 -14.22 2.71 2.88
CA CYS A 163 -13.19 3.70 2.57
C CYS A 163 -13.80 5.05 2.18
N ALA A 164 -14.87 5.06 1.37
CA ALA A 164 -15.62 6.26 1.03
C ALA A 164 -16.29 6.88 2.26
N TYR A 165 -16.81 6.07 3.18
CA TYR A 165 -17.37 6.52 4.44
C TYR A 165 -16.33 7.30 5.26
N ILE A 166 -15.11 6.76 5.42
CA ILE A 166 -14.01 7.44 6.12
C ILE A 166 -13.65 8.75 5.41
N ARG A 167 -13.44 8.73 4.09
CA ARG A 167 -13.10 9.94 3.31
C ARG A 167 -14.14 11.04 3.44
N ASN A 168 -15.43 10.70 3.51
CA ASN A 168 -16.52 11.68 3.62
C ASN A 168 -16.74 12.21 5.04
N ASN A 169 -16.49 11.39 6.07
CA ASN A 169 -16.76 11.77 7.47
C ASN A 169 -15.50 12.20 8.24
N ALA A 170 -14.32 11.98 7.66
CA ALA A 170 -13.06 12.49 8.14
C ALA A 170 -12.19 12.96 6.96
N PRO A 171 -12.60 13.97 6.17
CA PRO A 171 -11.76 14.56 5.15
C PRO A 171 -10.59 15.34 5.77
N ALA A 172 -9.47 15.43 5.06
CA ALA A 172 -8.27 16.18 5.46
C ALA A 172 -8.56 17.65 5.79
N SER A 173 -9.61 18.24 5.21
CA SER A 173 -10.06 19.61 5.50
C SER A 173 -10.54 19.82 6.94
N MET A 174 -10.85 18.75 7.68
CA MET A 174 -11.19 18.82 9.11
C MET A 174 -9.96 18.83 10.03
N ALA A 175 -8.77 18.59 9.48
CA ALA A 175 -7.54 18.57 10.26
C ALA A 175 -7.19 19.98 10.77
N GLN A 176 -6.60 20.04 11.97
CA GLN A 176 -6.07 21.28 12.51
C GLN A 176 -4.59 21.37 12.14
N ASP A 177 -4.13 22.56 11.76
CA ASP A 177 -2.72 22.82 11.47
C ASP A 177 -1.94 23.17 12.73
N PHE A 178 -0.66 22.82 12.72
CA PHE A 178 0.27 23.23 13.77
C PHE A 178 0.41 24.77 13.74
N PRO A 179 0.15 25.50 14.85
CA PRO A 179 0.02 26.96 14.82
C PRO A 179 1.25 27.72 14.35
N GLU A 180 2.45 27.16 14.55
CA GLU A 180 3.70 27.82 14.18
C GLU A 180 4.08 27.64 12.70
N GLY A 181 3.30 26.88 11.93
CA GLY A 181 3.56 26.68 10.51
C GLY A 181 4.80 25.83 10.21
N ASP A 182 5.43 26.08 9.07
CA ASP A 182 6.58 25.31 8.60
C ASP A 182 7.90 25.88 9.08
N LEU A 183 8.92 25.04 9.22
CA LEU A 183 10.27 25.51 9.52
C LEU A 183 10.94 26.00 8.23
N GLU A 184 11.44 27.23 8.25
CA GLU A 184 12.25 27.78 7.16
C GLU A 184 13.48 26.89 6.95
N PRO A 185 13.82 26.55 5.69
CA PRO A 185 15.06 25.83 5.41
C PRO A 185 16.27 26.59 5.89
N LEU A 186 17.25 25.87 6.45
CA LEU A 186 18.54 26.43 6.76
C LEU A 186 19.22 26.90 5.46
N ASP A 187 19.96 28.01 5.51
CA ASP A 187 20.72 28.52 4.37
C ASP A 187 21.75 27.47 3.89
N ASP A 188 22.07 27.51 2.60
CA ASP A 188 23.05 26.64 1.96
C ASP A 188 24.48 26.95 2.42
N GLU A 189 24.74 28.21 2.77
CA GLU A 189 26.04 28.69 3.25
C GLU A 189 26.07 28.87 4.78
N ALA A 190 25.15 28.23 5.51
CA ALA A 190 25.01 28.41 6.95
C ALA A 190 26.27 28.00 7.73
N ASP A 191 26.71 28.88 8.63
CA ASP A 191 27.86 28.62 9.50
C ASP A 191 27.51 27.69 10.69
N ALA A 192 28.53 27.30 11.46
CA ALA A 192 28.37 26.38 12.58
C ALA A 192 27.51 26.91 13.74
N GLU A 193 27.37 28.23 13.90
CA GLU A 193 26.51 28.86 14.90
C GLU A 193 25.05 28.87 14.43
N GLN A 194 24.82 29.20 13.16
CA GLN A 194 23.51 29.14 12.50
C GLN A 194 22.96 27.72 12.47
N ILE A 195 23.79 26.72 12.11
CA ILE A 195 23.41 25.30 12.18
C ILE A 195 22.97 24.95 13.59
N LYS A 196 23.77 25.30 14.62
CA LYS A 196 23.43 24.99 16.02
C LYS A 196 22.10 25.61 16.45
N ALA A 197 21.90 26.89 16.15
CA ALA A 197 20.65 27.59 16.47
C ALA A 197 19.45 26.95 15.78
N HIS A 198 19.63 26.48 14.54
CA HIS A 198 18.60 25.75 13.80
C HIS A 198 18.25 24.41 14.46
N ILE A 199 19.24 23.63 14.92
CA ILE A 199 19.00 22.37 15.64
C ILE A 199 18.28 22.62 16.98
N ASP A 200 18.70 23.64 17.73
CA ASP A 200 18.03 24.03 18.99
C ASP A 200 16.55 24.40 18.73
N LEU A 201 16.28 25.11 17.63
CA LEU A 201 14.92 25.44 17.20
C LEU A 201 14.11 24.18 16.86
N ILE A 202 14.67 23.23 16.10
CA ILE A 202 14.03 21.94 15.80
C ILE A 202 13.62 21.23 17.09
N GLY A 203 14.51 21.15 18.08
CA GLY A 203 14.23 20.53 19.39
C GLY A 203 13.10 21.22 20.17
N ASN A 204 13.06 22.55 20.16
CA ASN A 204 11.99 23.33 20.78
C ASN A 204 10.64 23.09 20.10
N ARG A 205 10.61 23.17 18.76
CA ARG A 205 9.39 22.94 17.95
C ARG A 205 8.88 21.53 18.08
N ARG A 206 9.76 20.53 18.22
CA ARG A 206 9.39 19.15 18.52
C ARG A 206 8.62 19.05 19.84
N THR A 207 9.05 19.78 20.87
CA THR A 207 8.38 19.83 22.18
C THR A 207 7.03 20.54 22.12
N GLU A 208 6.94 21.66 21.39
CA GLU A 208 5.68 22.40 21.18
C GLU A 208 4.68 21.58 20.38
N ARG A 209 5.13 20.93 19.30
CA ARG A 209 4.32 20.01 18.50
C ARG A 209 3.73 18.90 19.35
N ARG A 210 4.52 18.27 20.23
CA ARG A 210 4.03 17.21 21.14
C ARG A 210 2.91 17.72 22.06
N LYS A 211 3.03 18.94 22.59
CA LYS A 211 1.99 19.56 23.43
C LYS A 211 0.72 19.85 22.61
N TRP A 212 0.87 20.37 21.40
CA TRP A 212 -0.23 20.63 20.48
C TRP A 212 -0.97 19.33 20.08
N LEU A 213 -0.23 18.30 19.68
CA LEU A 213 -0.77 16.98 19.35
C LEU A 213 -1.58 16.38 20.51
N ALA A 214 -1.15 16.57 21.76
CA ALA A 214 -1.90 16.08 22.92
C ALA A 214 -3.29 16.73 23.06
N GLY A 215 -3.48 17.93 22.51
CA GLY A 215 -4.75 18.67 22.51
C GLY A 215 -5.69 18.35 21.34
N LEU A 216 -5.22 17.69 20.27
CA LEU A 216 -6.07 17.38 19.13
C LEU A 216 -7.13 16.33 19.48
N LYS A 217 -8.30 16.40 18.83
CA LYS A 217 -9.36 15.41 19.00
C LYS A 217 -9.00 14.14 18.22
N LYS A 218 -9.19 12.97 18.84
CA LYS A 218 -9.09 11.68 18.15
C LYS A 218 -10.24 11.49 17.14
N PRO A 219 -10.10 10.61 16.13
CA PRO A 219 -11.21 10.23 15.26
C PRO A 219 -12.42 9.72 16.07
N THR A 220 -13.61 9.90 15.52
CA THR A 220 -14.84 9.40 16.13
C THR A 220 -14.88 7.86 16.14
N GLU A 221 -15.69 7.28 17.03
CA GLU A 221 -15.71 5.83 17.28
C GLU A 221 -16.07 4.99 16.04
N ASP A 222 -16.96 5.52 15.20
CA ASP A 222 -17.33 4.94 13.91
C ASP A 222 -16.17 4.94 12.90
N ILE A 223 -15.36 6.01 12.86
CA ILE A 223 -14.15 6.06 12.02
C ILE A 223 -13.09 5.09 12.54
N ALA A 224 -12.88 5.04 13.85
CA ALA A 224 -11.98 4.06 14.46
C ALA A 224 -12.43 2.62 14.16
N LEU A 225 -13.73 2.32 14.26
CA LEU A 225 -14.27 1.02 13.91
C LEU A 225 -14.11 0.70 12.42
N ALA A 226 -14.35 1.66 11.53
CA ALA A 226 -14.17 1.49 10.10
C ALA A 226 -12.71 1.10 9.77
N LEU A 227 -11.72 1.73 10.42
CA LEU A 227 -10.30 1.38 10.28
C LEU A 227 -9.98 -0.03 10.82
N LEU A 228 -10.59 -0.42 11.95
CA LEU A 228 -10.46 -1.78 12.48
C LEU A 228 -11.06 -2.84 11.53
N ILE A 229 -12.19 -2.55 10.87
CA ILE A 229 -12.77 -3.47 9.88
C ILE A 229 -11.80 -3.67 8.71
N LEU A 230 -11.08 -2.62 8.29
CA LEU A 230 -10.04 -2.73 7.26
C LEU A 230 -8.88 -3.64 7.74
N GLU A 231 -8.49 -3.60 9.00
CA GLU A 231 -7.43 -4.50 9.50
C GLU A 231 -7.86 -5.98 9.48
N ARG A 232 -9.10 -6.28 9.88
CA ARG A 232 -9.63 -7.64 10.09
C ARG A 232 -9.86 -8.47 8.83
N ARG A 233 -9.41 -7.99 7.66
CA ARG A 233 -9.54 -8.73 6.40
C ARG A 233 -8.74 -10.04 6.46
N SER A 234 -9.43 -11.14 6.20
CA SER A 234 -8.83 -12.48 6.10
C SER A 234 -7.98 -12.65 4.84
N ASP A 235 -7.11 -13.66 4.81
CA ASP A 235 -6.32 -13.97 3.62
C ASP A 235 -7.21 -14.33 2.41
N ARG A 236 -8.40 -14.89 2.64
CA ARG A 236 -9.36 -15.15 1.56
C ARG A 236 -9.89 -13.84 0.96
N GLN A 237 -10.20 -12.87 1.81
CA GLN A 237 -10.61 -11.53 1.37
C GLN A 237 -9.50 -10.83 0.57
N ARG A 238 -8.25 -10.86 1.06
CA ARG A 238 -7.09 -10.30 0.35
C ARG A 238 -6.81 -10.98 -1.00
N ARG A 239 -7.12 -12.28 -1.15
CA ARG A 239 -7.07 -12.96 -2.46
C ARG A 239 -8.14 -12.43 -3.42
N SER A 240 -9.36 -12.20 -2.93
CA SER A 240 -10.42 -11.56 -3.72
C SER A 240 -10.03 -10.14 -4.13
N GLU A 241 -9.34 -9.39 -3.26
CA GLU A 241 -8.78 -8.07 -3.58
C GLU A 241 -7.70 -8.17 -4.67
N ALA A 242 -6.78 -9.13 -4.56
CA ALA A 242 -5.74 -9.34 -5.57
C ALA A 242 -6.33 -9.68 -6.95
N ALA A 243 -7.39 -10.48 -7.00
CA ALA A 243 -8.06 -10.87 -8.24
C ALA A 243 -8.98 -9.77 -8.83
N HIS A 244 -9.29 -8.73 -8.05
CA HIS A 244 -10.21 -7.69 -8.47
C HIS A 244 -9.67 -6.90 -9.68
N GLY A 245 -10.50 -6.70 -10.70
CA GLY A 245 -10.13 -5.99 -11.93
C GLY A 245 -9.22 -6.78 -12.89
N GLN A 246 -8.94 -8.05 -12.61
CA GLN A 246 -8.06 -8.91 -13.41
C GLN A 246 -8.85 -10.06 -14.05
N ASP A 247 -9.53 -9.79 -15.17
CA ASP A 247 -10.24 -10.82 -15.92
C ASP A 247 -9.24 -11.83 -16.53
N GLY A 248 -9.40 -13.13 -16.22
CA GLY A 248 -8.61 -14.21 -16.80
C GLY A 248 -7.28 -14.54 -16.11
N VAL A 249 -6.90 -13.84 -15.03
CA VAL A 249 -5.70 -14.16 -14.24
C VAL A 249 -6.07 -15.14 -13.12
N THR A 250 -5.78 -16.42 -13.31
CA THR A 250 -6.12 -17.51 -12.37
C THR A 250 -5.27 -17.55 -11.08
N ALA A 251 -4.25 -16.70 -10.95
CA ALA A 251 -3.26 -16.75 -9.88
C ALA A 251 -2.88 -15.37 -9.30
N ALA A 252 -3.85 -14.46 -9.15
CA ALA A 252 -3.58 -13.17 -8.52
C ALA A 252 -3.16 -13.33 -7.05
N GLN A 253 -2.00 -12.79 -6.68
CA GLN A 253 -1.41 -12.90 -5.34
C GLN A 253 -1.42 -11.56 -4.62
N TRP A 254 -1.68 -11.59 -3.31
CA TRP A 254 -1.55 -10.42 -2.44
C TRP A 254 -0.07 -10.19 -2.12
N VAL A 255 0.59 -9.31 -2.89
CA VAL A 255 2.05 -9.12 -2.84
C VAL A 255 2.55 -8.49 -1.54
N PHE A 256 1.72 -7.72 -0.83
CA PHE A 256 2.14 -7.03 0.41
C PHE A 256 2.34 -7.98 1.61
N ALA A 257 1.99 -9.26 1.46
CA ALA A 257 2.35 -10.30 2.43
C ALA A 257 3.71 -10.97 2.12
N GLU A 258 4.27 -10.76 0.92
CA GLU A 258 5.59 -11.27 0.55
C GLU A 258 6.67 -10.60 1.40
N ALA A 259 7.57 -11.39 1.96
CA ALA A 259 8.63 -10.85 2.81
C ALA A 259 9.62 -10.01 1.98
N CYS A 260 9.89 -8.79 2.45
CA CYS A 260 10.97 -7.96 1.92
C CYS A 260 12.30 -8.73 2.06
N PRO A 261 13.16 -8.75 1.02
CA PRO A 261 14.52 -9.23 1.12
C PRO A 261 15.25 -8.59 2.30
N THR A 262 16.17 -9.34 2.92
CA THR A 262 17.03 -8.83 4.00
C THR A 262 18.49 -8.86 3.57
N LEU A 263 19.25 -7.87 4.04
CA LEU A 263 20.71 -7.88 4.00
C LEU A 263 21.24 -8.65 5.22
N PRO A 264 21.88 -9.82 5.04
CA PRO A 264 22.37 -10.63 6.15
C PRO A 264 23.41 -9.88 6.99
N GLU A 265 23.32 -9.99 8.32
CA GLU A 265 24.31 -9.38 9.21
C GLU A 265 25.71 -9.98 8.98
N PRO A 266 26.75 -9.15 8.82
CA PRO A 266 28.11 -9.65 8.74
C PRO A 266 28.57 -10.09 10.13
N PRO A 267 29.68 -10.84 10.23
CA PRO A 267 30.33 -11.11 11.50
C PRO A 267 30.60 -9.81 12.27
N LYS A 268 30.59 -9.89 13.60
CA LYS A 268 30.78 -8.73 14.46
C LYS A 268 32.09 -7.99 14.09
N ASP A 269 31.98 -6.66 13.99
CA ASP A 269 33.10 -5.75 13.69
C ASP A 269 33.77 -5.99 12.32
N GLN A 270 33.11 -6.72 11.41
CA GLN A 270 33.53 -6.87 10.02
C GLN A 270 32.60 -6.10 9.07
N PRO A 271 33.13 -5.56 7.96
CA PRO A 271 32.29 -5.02 6.90
C PRO A 271 31.51 -6.14 6.20
N HIS A 272 30.50 -5.77 5.42
CA HIS A 272 29.88 -6.71 4.49
C HIS A 272 30.89 -7.20 3.45
N PRO A 273 30.81 -8.47 3.01
CA PRO A 273 31.66 -8.92 1.93
C PRO A 273 31.34 -8.15 0.63
N PRO A 274 32.33 -7.93 -0.25
CA PRO A 274 32.11 -7.29 -1.54
C PRO A 274 30.96 -7.94 -2.31
N GLY A 275 30.15 -7.13 -2.99
CA GLY A 275 28.96 -7.57 -3.73
C GLY A 275 27.71 -7.85 -2.90
N ALA A 276 27.79 -8.06 -1.58
CA ALA A 276 26.60 -8.42 -0.77
C ALA A 276 25.51 -7.33 -0.74
N ILE A 277 25.91 -6.06 -0.77
CA ILE A 277 24.99 -4.91 -0.83
C ILE A 277 24.33 -4.86 -2.21
N LYS A 278 25.11 -5.02 -3.28
CA LYS A 278 24.62 -5.08 -4.67
C LYS A 278 23.62 -6.23 -4.89
N ASP A 279 23.95 -7.44 -4.42
CA ASP A 279 23.05 -8.61 -4.46
C ASP A 279 21.76 -8.37 -3.65
N PHE A 280 21.83 -7.58 -2.57
CA PHE A 280 20.66 -7.17 -1.81
C PHE A 280 19.83 -6.14 -2.56
N GLU A 281 20.44 -5.11 -3.13
CA GLU A 281 19.80 -4.07 -3.94
C GLU A 281 19.06 -4.67 -5.14
N GLU A 282 19.66 -5.62 -5.85
CA GLU A 282 19.02 -6.32 -6.98
C GLU A 282 17.76 -7.08 -6.55
N ARG A 283 17.85 -7.85 -5.46
CA ARG A 283 16.68 -8.56 -4.90
C ARG A 283 15.61 -7.60 -4.39
N LEU A 284 16.01 -6.51 -3.76
CA LEU A 284 15.12 -5.46 -3.27
C LEU A 284 14.39 -4.78 -4.44
N ALA A 285 15.10 -4.47 -5.52
CA ALA A 285 14.53 -3.90 -6.74
C ALA A 285 13.51 -4.84 -7.39
N ASP A 286 13.82 -6.13 -7.48
CA ASP A 286 12.88 -7.14 -7.99
C ASP A 286 11.63 -7.26 -7.11
N TRP A 287 11.78 -7.25 -5.79
CA TRP A 287 10.66 -7.26 -4.86
C TRP A 287 9.79 -5.99 -4.98
N LYS A 288 10.41 -4.81 -5.06
CA LYS A 288 9.71 -3.54 -5.29
C LYS A 288 8.95 -3.54 -6.62
N ARG A 289 9.53 -4.13 -7.68
CA ARG A 289 8.85 -4.25 -8.99
C ARG A 289 7.55 -5.03 -8.87
N LYS A 290 7.50 -6.10 -8.04
CA LYS A 290 6.25 -6.83 -7.74
C LYS A 290 5.21 -5.96 -7.04
N LEU A 291 5.64 -5.10 -6.11
CA LEU A 291 4.73 -4.14 -5.46
C LEU A 291 4.16 -3.13 -6.48
N ALA A 292 5.02 -2.57 -7.32
CA ALA A 292 4.63 -1.61 -8.36
C ALA A 292 3.72 -2.24 -9.43
N ASP A 293 3.92 -3.52 -9.75
CA ASP A 293 3.11 -4.26 -10.73
C ASP A 293 1.77 -4.78 -10.19
N TYR A 294 1.50 -4.61 -8.89
CA TYR A 294 0.22 -5.01 -8.32
C TYR A 294 -0.94 -4.19 -8.90
N ARG A 295 -1.92 -4.86 -9.50
CA ARG A 295 -3.13 -4.26 -10.11
C ARG A 295 -4.43 -4.58 -9.37
N GLY A 296 -4.37 -5.31 -8.26
CA GLY A 296 -5.54 -5.64 -7.45
C GLY A 296 -6.07 -4.44 -6.66
N TYR A 297 -7.16 -4.64 -5.93
CA TYR A 297 -7.75 -3.61 -5.08
C TYR A 297 -6.83 -3.22 -3.92
N ARG A 298 -6.67 -1.90 -3.72
CA ARG A 298 -5.97 -1.29 -2.58
C ARG A 298 -6.97 -0.43 -1.79
N PRO A 299 -7.06 -0.54 -0.45
CA PRO A 299 -7.91 0.35 0.34
C PRO A 299 -7.54 1.82 0.15
N ASP A 300 -8.54 2.67 -0.09
CA ASP A 300 -8.36 4.09 -0.46
C ASP A 300 -8.76 5.04 0.67
N LEU A 301 -7.75 5.54 1.39
CA LEU A 301 -7.87 6.48 2.50
C LEU A 301 -7.20 7.84 2.16
N ARG A 302 -7.12 8.18 0.87
CA ARG A 302 -6.52 9.43 0.40
C ARG A 302 -7.25 10.65 0.95
N GLY A 303 -6.48 11.68 1.29
CA GLY A 303 -7.02 12.95 1.78
C GLY A 303 -7.92 12.80 2.99
N THR A 304 -7.66 11.82 3.87
CA THR A 304 -8.39 11.64 5.13
C THR A 304 -7.74 12.41 6.28
N CYS A 305 -8.53 12.72 7.31
CA CYS A 305 -8.08 13.23 8.60
C CYS A 305 -8.06 12.10 9.62
N LEU A 306 -6.86 11.60 9.89
CA LEU A 306 -6.53 10.54 10.82
C LEU A 306 -5.57 11.05 11.91
N GLN A 307 -5.63 12.35 12.22
CA GLN A 307 -4.86 12.95 13.32
C GLN A 307 -5.15 12.22 14.62
N ARG A 308 -4.09 11.78 15.31
CA ARG A 308 -4.18 10.95 16.53
C ARG A 308 -4.99 9.65 16.38
N ALA A 309 -5.20 9.15 15.17
CA ALA A 309 -5.83 7.85 14.98
C ALA A 309 -5.01 6.76 15.65
N ASP A 310 -5.68 5.80 16.29
CA ASP A 310 -5.03 4.58 16.73
C ASP A 310 -5.00 3.59 15.57
N LEU A 311 -3.81 3.43 14.99
CA LEU A 311 -3.50 2.56 13.87
C LEU A 311 -2.43 1.51 14.28
N ALA A 312 -2.19 1.35 15.58
CA ALA A 312 -1.12 0.52 16.09
C ALA A 312 -1.37 -0.95 15.71
N GLY A 313 -0.35 -1.59 15.15
CA GLY A 313 -0.42 -2.99 14.70
C GLY A 313 -1.36 -3.28 13.53
N LEU A 314 -2.05 -2.29 12.96
CA LEU A 314 -3.03 -2.55 11.89
C LEU A 314 -2.37 -3.06 10.61
N HIS A 315 -3.06 -3.94 9.89
CA HIS A 315 -2.60 -4.45 8.59
C HIS A 315 -3.15 -3.65 7.41
N LEU A 316 -2.35 -2.70 6.95
CA LEU A 316 -2.65 -1.71 5.93
C LEU A 316 -1.63 -1.76 4.76
N GLY A 317 -1.07 -2.94 4.46
CA GLY A 317 -0.16 -3.11 3.32
C GLY A 317 -0.81 -2.67 2.00
N GLY A 318 -0.09 -1.88 1.21
CA GLY A 318 -0.58 -1.30 -0.04
C GLY A 318 -1.70 -0.27 0.11
N VAL A 319 -1.99 0.22 1.32
CA VAL A 319 -3.01 1.26 1.51
C VAL A 319 -2.64 2.55 0.80
N ARG A 320 -3.65 3.25 0.30
CA ARG A 320 -3.51 4.56 -0.33
C ARG A 320 -3.83 5.67 0.68
N LEU A 321 -2.82 6.43 1.07
CA LEU A 321 -2.87 7.48 2.08
C LEU A 321 -2.29 8.80 1.54
N GLU A 322 -2.29 8.98 0.21
CA GLU A 322 -1.84 10.21 -0.42
C GLU A 322 -2.51 11.44 0.21
N SER A 323 -1.70 12.43 0.61
CA SER A 323 -2.16 13.66 1.25
C SER A 323 -3.03 13.47 2.50
N ALA A 324 -2.99 12.29 3.15
CA ALA A 324 -3.68 12.06 4.39
C ALA A 324 -3.01 12.84 5.55
N ARG A 325 -3.83 13.28 6.51
CA ARG A 325 -3.44 14.00 7.72
C ARG A 325 -3.35 12.99 8.87
N LEU A 326 -2.14 12.57 9.22
CA LEU A 326 -1.80 11.54 10.22
C LEU A 326 -0.97 12.13 11.38
N GLU A 327 -1.03 13.44 11.61
CA GLU A 327 -0.22 14.07 12.65
C GLU A 327 -0.55 13.49 14.03
N GLY A 328 0.50 13.04 14.73
CA GLY A 328 0.39 12.34 16.01
C GLY A 328 -0.40 11.03 15.97
N ALA A 329 -0.62 10.41 14.80
CA ALA A 329 -1.22 9.07 14.72
C ALA A 329 -0.33 8.03 15.42
N GLU A 330 -0.97 7.06 16.06
CA GLU A 330 -0.29 5.92 16.69
C GLU A 330 -0.18 4.80 15.67
N LEU A 331 1.01 4.56 15.14
CA LEU A 331 1.31 3.59 14.09
C LEU A 331 2.34 2.55 14.56
N TRP A 332 2.51 2.41 15.87
CA TRP A 332 3.50 1.49 16.44
C TRP A 332 3.25 0.05 15.95
N GLY A 333 4.25 -0.53 15.30
CA GLY A 333 4.13 -1.88 14.72
C GLY A 333 3.10 -2.02 13.59
N ALA A 334 2.54 -0.92 13.07
CA ALA A 334 1.61 -0.96 11.95
C ALA A 334 2.29 -1.53 10.70
N ARG A 335 1.50 -2.20 9.85
CA ARG A 335 1.96 -2.82 8.60
C ARG A 335 1.49 -1.99 7.42
N LEU A 336 2.44 -1.32 6.78
CA LEU A 336 2.29 -0.35 5.70
C LEU A 336 3.24 -0.69 4.54
N GLU A 337 3.58 -1.97 4.36
CA GLU A 337 4.45 -2.43 3.27
C GLU A 337 3.86 -1.96 1.92
N GLY A 338 4.65 -1.25 1.12
CA GLY A 338 4.20 -0.68 -0.17
C GLY A 338 3.04 0.32 -0.10
N ALA A 339 2.80 0.96 1.05
CA ALA A 339 1.76 1.99 1.17
C ALA A 339 2.11 3.26 0.37
N GLU A 340 1.09 3.89 -0.21
CA GLU A 340 1.22 5.15 -0.97
C GLU A 340 0.99 6.32 0.01
N LEU A 341 2.05 7.02 0.40
CA LEU A 341 2.05 8.08 1.42
C LEU A 341 2.56 9.43 0.87
N TRP A 342 2.48 9.64 -0.45
CA TRP A 342 2.93 10.88 -1.08
C TRP A 342 2.25 12.11 -0.47
N GLY A 343 3.07 13.06 -0.01
CA GLY A 343 2.60 14.28 0.66
C GLY A 343 1.78 14.05 1.93
N ALA A 344 1.77 12.84 2.50
CA ALA A 344 1.10 12.57 3.76
C ALA A 344 1.77 13.35 4.92
N ARG A 345 0.95 13.72 5.90
CA ARG A 345 1.36 14.53 7.06
C ARG A 345 1.43 13.66 8.31
N LEU A 346 2.61 13.20 8.66
CA LEU A 346 2.93 12.26 9.75
C LEU A 346 3.71 12.96 10.87
N GLU A 347 3.66 14.28 10.97
CA GLU A 347 4.46 15.01 11.95
C GLU A 347 4.15 14.57 13.39
N GLY A 348 5.19 14.20 14.12
CA GLY A 348 5.08 13.64 15.48
C GLY A 348 4.31 12.31 15.59
N ALA A 349 4.05 11.60 14.48
CA ALA A 349 3.44 10.27 14.52
C ALA A 349 4.37 9.24 15.20
N SER A 350 3.77 8.22 15.82
CA SER A 350 4.48 7.12 16.49
C SER A 350 4.58 5.92 15.55
N LEU A 351 5.67 5.82 14.80
CA LEU A 351 5.96 4.80 13.79
C LEU A 351 6.98 3.76 14.26
N GLY A 352 7.28 3.70 15.56
CA GLY A 352 8.28 2.78 16.07
C GLY A 352 7.91 1.32 15.77
N ARG A 353 8.88 0.55 15.27
CA ARG A 353 8.71 -0.82 14.75
C ARG A 353 7.66 -0.98 13.63
N ALA A 354 7.15 0.12 13.05
CA ALA A 354 6.26 0.05 11.89
C ALA A 354 6.99 -0.60 10.70
N ARG A 355 6.21 -1.21 9.82
CA ARG A 355 6.66 -1.91 8.61
C ARG A 355 6.29 -1.08 7.39
N LEU A 356 7.24 -0.30 6.90
CA LEU A 356 7.15 0.62 5.77
C LEU A 356 8.07 0.15 4.63
N GLU A 357 8.42 -1.14 4.58
CA GLU A 357 9.25 -1.69 3.50
C GLU A 357 8.63 -1.32 2.13
N GLY A 358 9.41 -0.68 1.25
CA GLY A 358 8.97 -0.23 -0.07
C GLY A 358 7.85 0.83 -0.07
N ALA A 359 7.51 1.46 1.05
CA ALA A 359 6.49 2.50 1.10
C ALA A 359 6.93 3.77 0.33
N GLU A 360 5.96 4.48 -0.24
CA GLU A 360 6.20 5.64 -1.08
C GLU A 360 5.90 6.93 -0.29
N LEU A 361 6.95 7.56 0.23
CA LEU A 361 6.92 8.69 1.17
C LEU A 361 7.46 9.99 0.54
N TRP A 362 7.44 10.10 -0.80
CA TRP A 362 7.96 11.27 -1.49
C TRP A 362 7.27 12.56 -1.00
N GLY A 363 8.07 13.52 -0.54
CA GLY A 363 7.59 14.78 0.02
C GLY A 363 6.73 14.64 1.29
N ALA A 364 6.70 13.47 1.93
CA ALA A 364 5.96 13.27 3.17
C ALA A 364 6.56 14.08 4.32
N ARG A 365 5.71 14.49 5.26
CA ARG A 365 6.06 15.30 6.42
C ARG A 365 6.16 14.43 7.66
N LEU A 366 7.38 14.20 8.15
CA LEU A 366 7.73 13.31 9.26
C LEU A 366 8.47 14.08 10.37
N GLU A 367 8.37 15.41 10.41
CA GLU A 367 9.07 16.25 11.38
C GLU A 367 8.78 15.78 12.82
N GLY A 368 9.83 15.44 13.55
CA GLY A 368 9.73 14.94 14.92
C GLY A 368 9.01 13.59 15.11
N ALA A 369 8.71 12.85 14.04
CA ALA A 369 8.09 11.53 14.11
C ALA A 369 9.03 10.51 14.80
N SER A 370 8.46 9.53 15.50
CA SER A 370 9.21 8.47 16.16
C SER A 370 9.25 7.22 15.28
N LEU A 371 10.37 6.98 14.60
CA LEU A 371 10.62 5.88 13.67
C LEU A 371 11.61 4.85 14.24
N GLY A 372 11.79 4.84 15.57
CA GLY A 372 12.73 3.94 16.24
C GLY A 372 12.50 2.46 15.88
N ARG A 373 13.53 1.82 15.32
CA ARG A 373 13.47 0.44 14.79
C ARG A 373 12.38 0.19 13.75
N ALA A 374 11.88 1.23 13.08
CA ALA A 374 11.00 1.07 11.93
C ALA A 374 11.74 0.36 10.78
N ARG A 375 10.97 -0.33 9.95
CA ARG A 375 11.44 -1.02 8.75
C ARG A 375 11.08 -0.20 7.53
N LEU A 376 12.09 0.37 6.87
CA LEU A 376 12.00 1.29 5.74
C LEU A 376 12.88 0.79 4.59
N GLU A 377 13.22 -0.50 4.55
CA GLU A 377 14.03 -1.10 3.49
C GLU A 377 13.40 -0.77 2.12
N GLY A 378 14.17 -0.10 1.25
CA GLY A 378 13.70 0.32 -0.08
C GLY A 378 12.60 1.40 -0.11
N ALA A 379 12.26 2.02 1.02
CA ALA A 379 11.26 3.09 1.07
C ALA A 379 11.71 4.32 0.25
N GLU A 380 10.74 5.04 -0.32
CA GLU A 380 10.99 6.23 -1.15
C GLU A 380 10.73 7.50 -0.34
N LEU A 381 11.77 8.02 0.30
CA LEU A 381 11.76 9.20 1.17
C LEU A 381 12.35 10.45 0.48
N GLY A 382 12.41 10.45 -0.86
CA GLY A 382 12.93 11.59 -1.63
C GLY A 382 12.21 12.89 -1.26
N ARG A 383 12.96 13.93 -0.92
CA ARG A 383 12.46 15.23 -0.44
C ARG A 383 11.53 15.15 0.78
N ALA A 384 11.53 14.04 1.52
CA ALA A 384 10.77 13.93 2.76
C ALA A 384 11.34 14.86 3.84
N ARG A 385 10.47 15.32 4.73
CA ARG A 385 10.80 16.22 5.84
C ARG A 385 10.92 15.42 7.14
N LEU A 386 12.14 15.17 7.59
CA LEU A 386 12.48 14.33 8.73
C LEU A 386 13.22 15.14 9.81
N GLU A 387 13.09 16.47 9.81
CA GLU A 387 13.76 17.36 10.76
C GLU A 387 13.44 16.91 12.20
N GLY A 388 14.48 16.59 12.98
CA GLY A 388 14.36 16.10 14.36
C GLY A 388 13.61 14.76 14.53
N ALA A 389 13.46 13.97 13.47
CA ALA A 389 12.83 12.65 13.56
C ALA A 389 13.73 11.66 14.34
N GLU A 390 13.10 10.74 15.08
CA GLU A 390 13.82 9.71 15.84
C GLU A 390 13.93 8.43 15.01
N LEU A 391 15.08 8.15 14.41
CA LEU A 391 15.33 6.99 13.54
C LEU A 391 16.31 5.97 14.16
N TRP A 392 16.48 5.98 15.48
CA TRP A 392 17.45 5.11 16.15
C TRP A 392 17.17 3.63 15.83
N GLY A 393 18.19 2.93 15.32
CA GLY A 393 18.09 1.54 14.89
C GLY A 393 17.08 1.26 13.76
N ALA A 394 16.62 2.29 13.04
CA ALA A 394 15.74 2.12 11.88
C ALA A 394 16.49 1.39 10.74
N ARG A 395 15.72 0.66 9.94
CA ARG A 395 16.21 -0.14 8.81
C ARG A 395 15.92 0.57 7.50
N LEU A 396 16.91 1.25 6.95
CA LEU A 396 16.85 2.09 5.76
C LEU A 396 17.72 1.51 4.63
N GLU A 397 18.05 0.20 4.68
CA GLU A 397 18.85 -0.44 3.65
C GLU A 397 18.21 -0.24 2.25
N GLY A 398 18.96 0.32 1.30
CA GLY A 398 18.47 0.67 -0.04
C GLY A 398 17.36 1.73 -0.10
N ALA A 399 17.12 2.48 0.98
CA ALA A 399 16.12 3.54 0.98
C ALA A 399 16.57 4.75 0.13
N LYS A 400 15.60 5.41 -0.51
CA LYS A 400 15.85 6.60 -1.34
C LYS A 400 15.58 7.86 -0.53
N LEU A 401 16.62 8.52 -0.06
CA LEU A 401 16.59 9.70 0.82
C LEU A 401 17.09 10.98 0.11
N TRP A 402 17.11 10.99 -1.22
CA TRP A 402 17.62 12.11 -1.98
C TRP A 402 16.87 13.42 -1.71
N GLY A 403 17.61 14.50 -1.43
CA GLY A 403 17.07 15.79 -1.03
C GLY A 403 16.23 15.76 0.25
N ALA A 404 16.29 14.68 1.03
CA ALA A 404 15.56 14.58 2.29
C ALA A 404 16.14 15.53 3.34
N ARG A 405 15.25 16.06 4.19
CA ARG A 405 15.58 17.00 5.26
C ARG A 405 15.73 16.26 6.57
N LEU A 406 16.94 15.91 6.96
CA LEU A 406 17.30 15.14 8.14
C LEU A 406 18.01 16.00 9.21
N GLU A 407 17.86 17.33 9.14
CA GLU A 407 18.49 18.25 10.09
C GLU A 407 18.13 17.85 11.53
N GLY A 408 19.15 17.61 12.36
CA GLY A 408 18.98 17.19 13.76
C GLY A 408 18.27 15.83 13.96
N ALA A 409 18.15 14.99 12.93
CA ALA A 409 17.55 13.67 13.06
C ALA A 409 18.44 12.71 13.88
N GLU A 410 17.82 11.83 14.67
CA GLU A 410 18.50 10.87 15.52
C GLU A 410 18.63 9.52 14.77
N LEU A 411 19.73 9.31 14.04
CA LEU A 411 20.01 8.13 13.20
C LEU A 411 20.96 7.12 13.87
N GLY A 412 21.11 7.19 15.20
CA GLY A 412 22.00 6.30 15.94
C GLY A 412 21.70 4.82 15.70
N ARG A 413 22.71 4.02 15.32
CA ARG A 413 22.58 2.60 14.92
C ARG A 413 21.64 2.34 13.74
N ALA A 414 21.24 3.38 12.98
CA ALA A 414 20.43 3.18 11.78
C ALA A 414 21.22 2.38 10.73
N ARG A 415 20.49 1.60 9.95
CA ARG A 415 21.02 0.78 8.85
C ARG A 415 20.75 1.46 7.53
N LEU A 416 21.76 2.10 6.95
CA LEU A 416 21.69 2.90 5.73
C LEU A 416 22.51 2.24 4.61
N GLU A 417 22.78 0.93 4.70
CA GLU A 417 23.56 0.22 3.70
C GLU A 417 22.92 0.36 2.31
N GLY A 418 23.65 0.89 1.33
CA GLY A 418 23.15 1.14 -0.03
C GLY A 418 22.07 2.24 -0.14
N ALA A 419 21.88 3.07 0.89
CA ALA A 419 20.89 4.15 0.83
C ALA A 419 21.36 5.30 -0.08
N GLU A 420 20.42 5.91 -0.81
CA GLU A 420 20.66 7.07 -1.67
C GLU A 420 20.43 8.37 -0.87
N LEU A 421 21.48 9.02 -0.34
CA LEU A 421 21.41 10.23 0.51
C LEU A 421 21.84 11.50 -0.21
N TRP A 422 21.67 11.56 -1.52
CA TRP A 422 22.22 12.63 -2.31
C TRP A 422 21.45 13.92 -2.22
N GLU A 423 22.14 15.05 -2.13
CA GLU A 423 21.56 16.35 -1.76
C GLU A 423 20.83 16.32 -0.38
N ALA A 424 20.97 15.26 0.42
CA ALA A 424 20.31 15.16 1.71
C ALA A 424 20.91 16.15 2.72
N ARG A 425 20.05 16.71 3.56
CA ARG A 425 20.42 17.68 4.60
C ARG A 425 20.56 16.98 5.94
N LEU A 426 21.79 16.68 6.33
CA LEU A 426 22.12 15.93 7.56
C LEU A 426 22.75 16.83 8.63
N GLU A 427 22.63 18.15 8.49
CA GLU A 427 23.23 19.10 9.41
C GLU A 427 22.80 18.80 10.86
N GLY A 428 23.77 18.62 11.74
CA GLY A 428 23.54 18.25 13.15
C GLY A 428 22.86 16.90 13.40
N ALA A 429 22.68 16.05 12.38
CA ALA A 429 22.14 14.71 12.56
C ALA A 429 23.09 13.81 13.37
N GLU A 430 22.52 12.87 14.12
CA GLU A 430 23.27 11.95 14.97
C GLU A 430 23.39 10.56 14.33
N LEU A 431 24.55 10.23 13.76
CA LEU A 431 24.81 8.95 13.07
C LEU A 431 25.76 8.04 13.85
N TRP A 432 25.77 8.13 15.19
CA TRP A 432 26.64 7.28 15.99
C TRP A 432 26.32 5.78 15.80
N GLU A 433 27.36 4.96 15.58
CA GLU A 433 27.23 3.54 15.22
C GLU A 433 26.32 3.24 14.00
N ALA A 434 25.98 4.24 13.17
CA ALA A 434 25.18 4.04 11.97
C ALA A 434 26.00 3.31 10.89
N ARG A 435 25.27 2.63 9.99
CA ARG A 435 25.84 1.78 8.94
C ARG A 435 25.62 2.41 7.59
N LEU A 436 26.64 3.07 7.06
CA LEU A 436 26.63 3.79 5.78
C LEU A 436 27.37 3.00 4.69
N GLU A 437 27.58 1.70 4.88
CA GLU A 437 28.31 0.89 3.90
C GLU A 437 27.62 0.99 2.52
N GLY A 438 28.37 1.41 1.49
CA GLY A 438 27.80 1.60 0.14
C GLY A 438 26.76 2.72 -0.02
N ALA A 439 26.56 3.58 0.99
CA ALA A 439 25.62 4.69 0.89
C ALA A 439 26.14 5.80 -0.04
N GLU A 440 25.25 6.43 -0.80
CA GLU A 440 25.57 7.51 -1.73
C GLU A 440 25.37 8.87 -1.06
N LEU A 441 26.44 9.60 -0.77
CA LEU A 441 26.43 10.87 -0.03
C LEU A 441 26.87 12.07 -0.88
N TRP A 442 26.98 11.93 -2.20
CA TRP A 442 27.24 13.06 -3.09
C TRP A 442 26.30 14.26 -2.84
N GLU A 443 26.91 15.45 -2.71
CA GLU A 443 26.26 16.73 -2.38
C GLU A 443 25.45 16.74 -1.07
N ALA A 444 25.62 15.72 -0.21
CA ALA A 444 25.00 15.69 1.10
C ALA A 444 25.63 16.73 2.05
N ARG A 445 24.80 17.38 2.87
CA ARG A 445 25.26 18.38 3.83
C ARG A 445 25.46 17.75 5.19
N LEU A 446 26.72 17.61 5.60
CA LEU A 446 27.11 16.93 6.83
C LEU A 446 27.61 17.90 7.93
N GLY A 447 27.18 19.17 7.85
CA GLY A 447 27.63 20.20 8.77
C GLY A 447 27.29 19.85 10.22
N ARG A 448 28.29 19.71 11.10
CA ARG A 448 28.12 19.26 12.49
C ARG A 448 27.45 17.89 12.68
N THR A 449 27.39 17.06 11.65
CA THR A 449 26.89 15.68 11.77
C THR A 449 27.81 14.87 12.67
N ILE A 450 27.24 14.06 13.57
CA ILE A 450 27.98 13.21 14.51
C ILE A 450 28.18 11.83 13.90
N LEU A 451 29.44 11.46 13.63
CA LEU A 451 29.81 10.20 12.97
C LEU A 451 30.53 9.21 13.88
N THR A 452 30.38 9.36 15.21
CA THR A 452 31.07 8.51 16.21
C THR A 452 30.85 7.02 15.93
N ALA A 453 31.90 6.29 15.58
CA ALA A 453 31.86 4.85 15.25
C ALA A 453 30.89 4.46 14.11
N ALA A 454 30.51 5.40 13.23
CA ALA A 454 29.77 5.10 12.02
C ALA A 454 30.63 4.25 11.05
N LYS A 455 30.01 3.31 10.33
CA LYS A 455 30.70 2.47 9.35
C LYS A 455 30.53 3.07 7.96
N CYS A 456 31.62 3.49 7.32
CA CYS A 456 31.59 4.21 6.04
C CYS A 456 32.20 3.39 4.89
N ASN A 457 32.35 2.07 5.05
CA ASN A 457 33.01 1.21 4.05
C ASN A 457 32.29 1.30 2.69
N GLY A 458 32.98 1.80 1.67
CA GLY A 458 32.39 1.97 0.35
C GLY A 458 31.35 3.08 0.24
N ALA A 459 31.19 3.94 1.26
CA ALA A 459 30.34 5.12 1.14
C ALA A 459 30.91 6.08 0.08
N ALA A 460 30.05 6.63 -0.77
CA ALA A 460 30.43 7.48 -1.89
C ALA A 460 30.35 8.96 -1.49
N LEU A 461 31.51 9.64 -1.47
CA LEU A 461 31.66 11.03 -1.04
C LEU A 461 32.10 11.89 -2.22
N ARG A 462 31.23 12.78 -2.70
CA ARG A 462 31.53 13.71 -3.79
C ARG A 462 30.85 15.05 -3.55
N MET A 463 31.57 16.15 -3.68
CA MET A 463 31.06 17.50 -3.41
C MET A 463 30.47 17.62 -1.99
N VAL A 464 31.17 17.01 -1.03
CA VAL A 464 30.77 16.97 0.39
C VAL A 464 31.76 17.77 1.21
N ASP A 465 31.25 18.62 2.09
CA ASP A 465 32.06 19.26 3.13
C ASP A 465 32.00 18.46 4.43
N LEU A 466 33.14 17.87 4.80
CA LEU A 466 33.33 17.12 6.04
C LEU A 466 34.05 17.94 7.12
N SER A 467 34.45 19.19 6.83
CA SER A 467 35.32 20.01 7.67
C SER A 467 34.78 20.27 9.08
N SER A 468 33.45 20.34 9.20
CA SER A 468 32.74 20.62 10.45
C SER A 468 32.03 19.39 11.03
N THR A 469 32.26 18.20 10.49
CA THR A 469 31.75 16.94 11.08
C THR A 469 32.36 16.68 12.45
N VAL A 470 31.63 15.92 13.27
CA VAL A 470 32.03 15.59 14.64
C VAL A 470 32.41 14.11 14.72
N ASP A 471 33.53 13.82 15.38
CA ASP A 471 34.06 12.46 15.61
C ASP A 471 34.37 11.64 14.34
N LEU A 472 34.61 12.29 13.20
CA LEU A 472 35.12 11.63 11.99
C LEU A 472 36.57 11.17 12.20
N THR A 473 36.87 9.94 11.81
CA THR A 473 38.20 9.32 11.96
C THR A 473 38.87 9.03 10.61
N GLY A 474 40.20 8.91 10.62
CA GLY A 474 40.96 8.56 9.43
C GLY A 474 40.59 7.19 8.84
N ASP A 475 40.21 6.21 9.66
CA ASP A 475 39.79 4.88 9.17
C ASP A 475 38.43 4.93 8.47
N GLN A 476 37.51 5.79 8.94
CA GLN A 476 36.25 6.05 8.23
C GLN A 476 36.50 6.70 6.87
N VAL A 477 37.40 7.69 6.78
CA VAL A 477 37.76 8.33 5.51
C VAL A 477 38.45 7.35 4.56
N LYS A 478 39.41 6.56 5.05
CA LYS A 478 40.14 5.55 4.24
C LYS A 478 39.24 4.44 3.71
N SER A 479 38.20 4.06 4.45
CA SER A 479 37.27 3.01 4.01
C SER A 479 36.20 3.52 3.04
N ALA A 480 36.01 4.84 2.93
CA ALA A 480 35.11 5.46 1.97
C ALA A 480 35.80 5.73 0.62
N PHE A 481 34.99 6.07 -0.38
CA PHE A 481 35.44 6.48 -1.70
C PHE A 481 35.09 7.94 -1.95
N GLY A 482 36.02 8.71 -2.51
CA GLY A 482 35.79 10.11 -2.86
C GLY A 482 36.83 10.62 -3.83
N ASP A 483 36.69 11.89 -4.20
CA ASP A 483 37.59 12.59 -5.13
C ASP A 483 38.03 13.96 -4.57
N ALA A 484 38.73 14.77 -5.38
CA ALA A 484 39.22 16.07 -4.94
C ALA A 484 38.15 17.11 -4.60
N SER A 485 36.87 16.83 -4.82
CA SER A 485 35.77 17.73 -4.45
C SER A 485 35.39 17.65 -2.97
N VAL A 486 35.87 16.63 -2.25
CA VAL A 486 35.58 16.44 -0.82
C VAL A 486 36.47 17.34 0.04
N THR A 487 35.86 18.13 0.92
CA THR A 487 36.59 18.96 1.87
C THR A 487 36.79 18.19 3.19
N LEU A 488 38.01 17.73 3.44
CA LEU A 488 38.36 17.03 4.69
C LEU A 488 38.72 18.01 5.83
N PRO A 489 38.46 17.63 7.10
CA PRO A 489 39.03 18.31 8.27
C PRO A 489 40.55 18.41 8.18
N GLU A 490 41.14 19.50 8.69
CA GLU A 490 42.59 19.75 8.59
C GLU A 490 43.45 18.59 9.12
N HIS A 491 43.01 17.94 10.21
CA HIS A 491 43.72 16.84 10.85
C HIS A 491 43.62 15.49 10.09
N LEU A 492 42.77 15.39 9.07
CA LEU A 492 42.59 14.20 8.23
C LEU A 492 43.16 14.38 6.82
N ARG A 493 43.91 15.47 6.57
CA ARG A 493 44.61 15.70 5.31
C ARG A 493 46.03 15.08 5.35
N PRO A 494 46.55 14.59 4.21
CA PRO A 494 45.94 14.54 2.88
C PRO A 494 44.85 13.45 2.74
N PRO A 495 44.03 13.50 1.67
CA PRO A 495 43.10 12.41 1.34
C PRO A 495 43.83 11.05 1.16
N PRO A 496 43.10 9.92 1.25
CA PRO A 496 43.64 8.59 0.98
C PRO A 496 44.22 8.45 -0.44
N ASP A 497 45.26 7.62 -0.60
CA ASP A 497 45.96 7.44 -1.89
C ASP A 497 45.07 6.86 -3.00
N HIS A 498 43.99 6.16 -2.65
CA HIS A 498 43.04 5.61 -3.61
C HIS A 498 41.99 6.62 -4.08
N TRP A 499 41.96 7.84 -3.52
CA TRP A 499 41.09 8.90 -4.00
C TRP A 499 41.75 9.65 -5.16
N PRO A 500 41.07 9.80 -6.30
CA PRO A 500 41.53 10.68 -7.39
C PRO A 500 41.83 12.10 -6.90
N ASP A 501 42.96 12.66 -7.35
CA ASP A 501 43.42 14.00 -6.98
C ASP A 501 42.83 15.14 -7.86
N TRP A 502 41.87 14.80 -8.72
CA TRP A 502 41.05 15.72 -9.49
C TRP A 502 39.56 15.46 -9.23
N VAL A 503 38.72 16.42 -9.62
CA VAL A 503 37.26 16.28 -9.53
C VAL A 503 36.78 15.45 -10.71
N MET A 504 36.16 14.31 -10.45
CA MET A 504 35.57 13.47 -11.48
C MET A 504 34.20 14.01 -11.90
N ASP A 505 33.85 13.80 -13.16
CA ASP A 505 32.46 13.95 -13.57
C ASP A 505 31.60 12.83 -12.94
N ARG A 506 30.29 12.93 -13.14
CA ARG A 506 29.33 12.02 -12.49
C ARG A 506 29.49 10.57 -12.96
N GLU A 507 29.65 10.38 -14.27
CA GLU A 507 29.69 9.04 -14.87
C GLU A 507 30.99 8.34 -14.51
N ASP A 508 32.11 9.05 -14.59
CA ASP A 508 33.42 8.55 -14.16
C ASP A 508 33.40 8.20 -12.66
N PHE A 509 32.86 9.07 -11.81
CA PHE A 509 32.77 8.81 -10.38
C PHE A 509 31.96 7.55 -10.06
N ASP A 510 30.78 7.38 -10.68
CA ASP A 510 29.91 6.23 -10.43
C ASP A 510 30.57 4.90 -10.89
N ASN A 511 31.27 4.92 -12.03
CA ASN A 511 32.01 3.77 -12.54
C ASN A 511 33.16 3.38 -11.60
N GLU A 512 33.99 4.35 -11.22
CA GLU A 512 35.16 4.13 -10.35
C GLU A 512 34.75 3.72 -8.93
N TRP A 513 33.68 4.31 -8.41
CA TRP A 513 33.10 3.92 -7.13
C TRP A 513 32.62 2.46 -7.16
N ALA A 514 31.98 2.03 -8.24
CA ALA A 514 31.56 0.65 -8.41
C ALA A 514 32.75 -0.32 -8.43
N GLU A 515 33.84 0.02 -9.12
CA GLU A 515 35.07 -0.77 -9.12
C GLU A 515 35.71 -0.87 -7.73
N PHE A 516 35.78 0.25 -6.99
CA PHE A 516 36.26 0.29 -5.62
C PHE A 516 35.41 -0.59 -4.68
N ARG A 517 34.07 -0.52 -4.80
CA ARG A 517 33.15 -1.29 -3.95
C ARG A 517 33.26 -2.79 -4.20
N ASP A 518 33.50 -3.20 -5.44
CA ASP A 518 33.66 -4.60 -5.81
C ASP A 518 35.04 -5.15 -5.38
N ASN A 519 36.10 -4.34 -5.41
CA ASN A 519 37.47 -4.78 -5.07
C ASN A 519 38.29 -3.73 -4.30
N PRO A 520 37.93 -3.38 -3.05
CA PRO A 520 38.52 -2.24 -2.35
C PRO A 520 40.02 -2.39 -2.05
N ASP A 521 40.48 -3.60 -1.75
CA ASP A 521 41.88 -3.88 -1.40
C ASP A 521 42.83 -3.82 -2.60
N SER A 522 42.32 -3.94 -3.83
CA SER A 522 43.11 -3.96 -5.06
C SER A 522 42.81 -2.78 -5.99
N TYR A 523 41.89 -1.89 -5.59
CA TYR A 523 41.51 -0.74 -6.40
C TYR A 523 42.67 0.25 -6.52
N THR A 524 42.86 0.76 -7.74
CA THR A 524 43.82 1.81 -8.04
C THR A 524 43.14 2.89 -8.86
N PRO A 525 43.21 4.17 -8.46
CA PRO A 525 42.53 5.23 -9.18
C PRO A 525 43.10 5.37 -10.60
N PRO A 526 42.27 5.76 -11.58
CA PRO A 526 42.71 5.96 -12.95
C PRO A 526 43.73 7.10 -13.03
N PRO A 527 44.46 7.27 -14.15
CA PRO A 527 45.25 8.48 -14.35
C PRO A 527 44.32 9.68 -14.61
N ARG A 528 44.73 10.88 -14.18
CA ARG A 528 44.04 12.13 -14.50
C ARG A 528 43.79 12.23 -16.02
N PRO A 529 42.55 12.53 -16.47
CA PRO A 529 42.28 12.76 -17.88
C PRO A 529 43.19 13.86 -18.42
N ALA A 530 43.73 13.67 -19.62
CA ALA A 530 44.48 14.74 -20.29
C ALA A 530 43.58 15.96 -20.41
N GLU A 531 44.03 17.13 -19.94
CA GLU A 531 43.30 18.38 -20.12
C GLU A 531 42.94 18.49 -21.61
N SER A 532 41.65 18.46 -21.92
CA SER A 532 41.22 18.80 -23.28
C SER A 532 41.67 20.24 -23.52
N ALA A 533 42.64 20.42 -24.41
CA ALA A 533 42.98 21.73 -24.93
C ALA A 533 41.71 22.29 -25.57
N SER A 534 41.01 23.15 -24.84
CA SER A 534 39.85 23.88 -25.30
C SER A 534 40.35 25.16 -25.95
N ASP A 535 40.35 25.16 -27.29
CA ASP A 535 40.35 26.36 -28.13
C ASP A 535 38.98 27.04 -28.12
#